data_AF-A0A9W9HSZ6-F1
#
_entry.id   AF-A0A9W9HSZ6-F1
#
_cell.length_a   1.000
_cell.length_b   1.000
_cell.length_c   1.000
_cell.angle_alpha   90.00
_cell.angle_beta   90.00
_cell.angle_gamma   90.00
#
_symmetry.space_group_name_H-M   'P 1'
#
loop_
_entity.id
_entity.type
_entity.pdbx_description
1 polymer ?
#
loop_
_entity_poly.entity_id
_entity_poly.type
_entity_poly.pdbx_seq_one_letter_code
_entity_poly.pdbx_strand_id
1 'polypeptide(L)'
;MGTSAVSYKPLVKTANSQVDFGVEIHGLELEKLTVLVIKNQRNLSPRVQYELTRRFDPSAGIYSHGKSIDKRSVLHSDLTTIPHQPQVQVIGHDFVKEYEGLTNLQLRHPHHKAFQKLPIPVVEDQQFTHFYRWHIDSAMYDLDPPLVTSLLAVQVPKGRRQICRYDDETNTTLDVPLGTTTFFSGYRLYELLSEEEKHFVQTSQVEYAPHPYIWMSKANCF
;
A
#
# COMPACT_ATOMS: atom_id res chain seq x y z
N MET A 1 7.94 17.40 -23.59
CA MET A 1 6.62 17.60 -22.96
C MET A 1 6.75 18.80 -22.04
N GLY A 2 5.99 19.87 -22.26
CA GLY A 2 6.07 21.06 -21.41
C GLY A 2 5.57 20.71 -20.02
N THR A 3 6.39 20.93 -19.00
CA THR A 3 5.94 20.87 -17.61
C THR A 3 4.93 22.00 -17.41
N SER A 4 3.64 21.69 -17.40
CA SER A 4 2.64 22.60 -16.86
C SER A 4 3.11 22.99 -15.45
N ALA A 5 3.27 24.29 -15.20
CA ALA A 5 3.77 24.75 -13.91
C ALA A 5 2.78 24.34 -12.82
N VAL A 6 3.22 23.54 -11.86
CA VAL A 6 2.43 23.20 -10.67
C VAL A 6 2.14 24.50 -9.94
N SER A 7 0.86 24.76 -9.67
CA SER A 7 0.42 25.95 -8.94
C SER A 7 -0.45 25.59 -7.76
N TYR A 8 -0.46 26.47 -6.76
CA TYR A 8 -1.11 26.25 -5.47
C TYR A 8 -2.11 27.37 -5.25
N LYS A 9 -3.36 27.02 -4.94
CA LYS A 9 -4.41 27.99 -4.61
C LYS A 9 -4.96 27.66 -3.23
N PRO A 10 -5.11 28.65 -2.32
CA PRO A 10 -5.81 28.43 -1.07
C PRO A 10 -7.20 27.85 -1.33
N LEU A 11 -7.52 26.75 -0.66
CA LEU A 11 -8.84 26.16 -0.71
C LEU A 11 -9.64 26.59 0.51
N VAL A 12 -10.69 27.38 0.28
CA VAL A 12 -11.57 27.81 1.37
C VAL A 12 -12.40 26.61 1.84
N LYS A 13 -12.31 26.31 3.15
CA LYS A 13 -13.17 25.30 3.77
C LYS A 13 -14.64 25.65 3.57
N THR A 14 -15.39 24.75 2.94
CA THR A 14 -16.85 24.91 2.78
C THR A 14 -17.57 24.55 4.09
N ALA A 15 -18.74 25.16 4.34
CA ALA A 15 -19.52 24.90 5.54
C ALA A 15 -19.92 23.42 5.72
N ASN A 16 -20.09 22.70 4.60
CA ASN A 16 -20.44 21.27 4.60
C ASN A 16 -19.22 20.35 4.76
N SER A 17 -17.99 20.89 4.68
CA SER A 17 -16.77 20.11 4.86
C SER A 17 -16.38 20.05 6.33
N GLN A 18 -16.19 18.86 6.84
CA GLN A 18 -15.67 18.63 8.20
C GLN A 18 -14.15 18.84 8.27
N VAL A 19 -13.49 18.84 7.11
CA VAL A 19 -12.04 18.97 6.97
C VAL A 19 -11.69 20.28 6.28
N ASP A 20 -10.69 20.97 6.80
CA ASP A 20 -9.98 22.02 6.07
C ASP A 20 -8.80 21.39 5.33
N PHE A 21 -8.87 21.35 4.00
CA PHE A 21 -7.80 20.77 3.18
C PHE A 21 -6.70 21.79 2.86
N GLY A 22 -6.91 23.08 3.19
CA GLY A 22 -5.92 24.15 3.07
C GLY A 22 -5.64 24.62 1.64
N VAL A 23 -5.21 23.72 0.75
CA VAL A 23 -4.71 24.09 -0.59
C VAL A 23 -5.21 23.15 -1.67
N GLU A 24 -5.49 23.72 -2.85
CA GLU A 24 -5.70 22.99 -4.09
C GLU A 24 -4.45 23.07 -4.95
N ILE A 25 -4.01 21.91 -5.47
CA ILE A 25 -2.83 21.78 -6.32
C ILE A 25 -3.29 21.61 -7.76
N HIS A 26 -2.86 22.51 -8.64
CA HIS A 26 -3.21 22.55 -10.06
C HIS A 26 -2.01 22.19 -10.92
N GLY A 27 -2.27 21.71 -12.14
CA GLY A 27 -1.22 21.38 -13.12
C GLY A 27 -0.58 20.00 -12.92
N LEU A 28 -1.17 19.14 -12.10
CA LEU A 28 -0.78 17.74 -11.98
C LEU A 28 -1.69 16.86 -12.85
N GLU A 29 -1.09 16.09 -13.75
CA GLU A 29 -1.80 15.06 -14.51
C GLU A 29 -1.83 13.78 -13.67
N LEU A 30 -2.79 13.70 -12.74
CA LEU A 30 -2.89 12.57 -11.79
C LEU A 30 -2.96 11.20 -12.49
N GLU A 31 -3.59 11.12 -13.66
CA GLU A 31 -3.67 9.88 -14.45
C GLU A 31 -2.30 9.38 -14.94
N LYS A 32 -1.30 10.28 -15.04
CA LYS A 32 0.09 9.94 -15.37
C LYS A 32 0.96 9.68 -14.14
N LEU A 33 0.43 9.96 -12.94
CA LEU A 33 1.13 9.77 -11.68
C LEU A 33 0.56 8.54 -10.96
N THR A 34 1.31 7.45 -10.93
CA THR A 34 0.88 6.23 -10.22
C THR A 34 1.08 6.33 -8.70
N VAL A 35 1.94 7.22 -8.23
CA VAL A 35 2.21 7.47 -6.80
C VAL A 35 2.44 8.97 -6.56
N LEU A 36 1.72 9.54 -5.59
CA LEU A 36 1.88 10.93 -5.15
C LEU A 36 2.28 10.98 -3.67
N VAL A 37 3.40 11.66 -3.37
CA VAL A 37 3.89 11.81 -1.99
C VAL A 37 3.67 13.24 -1.51
N ILE A 38 2.75 13.43 -0.57
CA ILE A 38 2.49 14.72 0.09
C ILE A 38 3.29 14.77 1.39
N LYS A 39 4.32 15.62 1.43
CA LYS A 39 5.23 15.71 2.58
C LYS A 39 4.60 16.47 3.75
N ASN A 40 5.15 16.25 4.94
CA ASN A 40 4.82 16.97 6.17
C ASN A 40 3.38 16.82 6.67
N GLN A 41 2.72 15.69 6.35
CA GLN A 41 1.32 15.42 6.73
C GLN A 41 1.18 14.49 7.96
N ARG A 42 2.26 14.25 8.72
CA ARG A 42 2.27 13.22 9.78
C ARG A 42 1.20 13.39 10.88
N ASN A 43 0.72 14.62 11.09
CA ASN A 43 -0.22 14.97 12.15
C ASN A 43 -1.69 14.93 11.68
N LEU A 44 -1.96 14.42 10.47
CA LEU A 44 -3.32 14.24 10.00
C LEU A 44 -4.02 13.18 10.85
N SER A 45 -5.30 13.42 11.15
CA SER A 45 -6.13 12.40 11.80
C SER A 45 -6.59 11.35 10.79
N PRO A 46 -6.95 10.13 11.25
CA PRO A 46 -7.56 9.10 10.42
C PRO A 46 -8.79 9.60 9.65
N ARG A 47 -9.58 10.50 10.27
CA ARG A 47 -10.72 11.12 9.61
C ARG A 47 -10.31 11.96 8.41
N VAL A 48 -9.26 12.79 8.53
CA VAL A 48 -8.80 13.62 7.41
C VAL A 48 -8.29 12.75 6.27
N GLN A 49 -7.55 11.67 6.58
CA GLN A 49 -7.11 10.70 5.59
C GLN A 49 -8.31 10.07 4.86
N TYR A 50 -9.32 9.61 5.61
CA TYR A 50 -10.54 9.04 5.03
C TYR A 50 -11.28 10.01 4.13
N GLU A 51 -11.50 11.25 4.58
CA GLU A 51 -12.21 12.28 3.79
C GLU A 51 -11.41 12.70 2.55
N LEU A 52 -10.08 12.68 2.59
CA LEU A 52 -9.24 12.90 1.41
C LEU A 52 -9.42 11.77 0.39
N THR A 53 -9.38 10.51 0.83
CA THR A 53 -9.62 9.34 -0.01
C THR A 53 -10.99 9.40 -0.69
N ARG A 54 -12.02 9.82 0.05
CA ARG A 54 -13.38 9.97 -0.49
C ARG A 54 -13.55 11.05 -1.55
N ARG A 55 -12.59 11.98 -1.68
CA ARG A 55 -12.61 12.93 -2.81
C ARG A 55 -12.18 12.31 -4.12
N PHE A 56 -11.38 11.24 -4.08
CA PHE A 56 -11.03 10.44 -5.25
C PHE A 56 -12.11 9.39 -5.55
N ASP A 57 -12.65 8.77 -4.51
CA ASP A 57 -13.73 7.79 -4.63
C ASP A 57 -14.87 8.11 -3.64
N PRO A 58 -15.92 8.82 -4.08
CA PRO A 58 -17.06 9.15 -3.23
C PRO A 58 -17.80 7.95 -2.64
N SER A 59 -17.68 6.78 -3.29
CA SER A 59 -18.31 5.52 -2.88
C SER A 59 -17.52 4.77 -1.80
N ALA A 60 -16.25 5.13 -1.57
CA ALA A 60 -15.43 4.56 -0.51
C ALA A 60 -16.06 4.83 0.87
N GLY A 61 -16.65 3.78 1.46
CA GLY A 61 -17.30 3.85 2.77
C GLY A 61 -16.92 2.72 3.73
N ILE A 62 -16.21 1.71 3.21
CA ILE A 62 -15.71 0.55 3.94
C ILE A 62 -14.24 0.36 3.61
N TYR A 63 -13.51 -0.28 4.52
CA TYR A 63 -12.16 -0.74 4.20
C TYR A 63 -12.23 -1.83 3.11
N SER A 64 -11.22 -1.90 2.24
CA SER A 64 -11.21 -2.75 1.02
C SER A 64 -11.49 -4.25 1.27
N HIS A 65 -11.35 -4.73 2.51
CA HIS A 65 -11.68 -6.09 2.93
C HIS A 65 -12.99 -6.23 3.74
N GLY A 66 -13.87 -5.23 3.65
CA GLY A 66 -15.15 -5.21 4.35
C GLY A 66 -15.05 -4.88 5.83
N LYS A 67 -16.09 -5.25 6.59
CA LYS A 67 -16.24 -4.90 8.02
C LYS A 67 -15.38 -5.74 8.96
N SER A 68 -14.97 -6.94 8.54
CA SER A 68 -14.16 -7.85 9.36
C SER A 68 -13.25 -8.66 8.46
N ILE A 69 -11.96 -8.68 8.80
CA ILE A 69 -10.98 -9.52 8.12
C ILE A 69 -11.06 -10.93 8.71
N ASP A 70 -11.26 -11.94 7.87
CA ASP A 70 -11.30 -13.33 8.30
C ASP A 70 -9.96 -13.74 8.94
N LYS A 71 -10.01 -14.48 10.05
CA LYS A 71 -8.81 -14.96 10.78
C LYS A 71 -7.90 -15.85 9.92
N ARG A 72 -8.42 -16.44 8.85
CA ARG A 72 -7.67 -17.24 7.88
C ARG A 72 -6.89 -16.39 6.89
N SER A 73 -7.20 -15.10 6.79
CA SER A 73 -6.47 -14.17 5.91
C SER A 73 -5.11 -13.85 6.50
N VAL A 74 -4.08 -13.85 5.65
CA VAL A 74 -2.73 -13.40 6.05
C VAL A 74 -2.71 -11.95 6.53
N LEU A 75 -3.70 -11.14 6.14
CA LEU A 75 -3.80 -9.74 6.54
C LEU A 75 -4.30 -9.56 7.98
N HIS A 76 -4.93 -10.58 8.58
CA HIS A 76 -5.52 -10.46 9.92
C HIS A 76 -4.46 -10.14 10.99
N SER A 77 -3.24 -10.67 10.84
CA SER A 77 -2.14 -10.37 11.79
C SER A 77 -1.51 -9.00 11.61
N ASP A 78 -1.74 -8.36 10.47
CA ASP A 78 -0.96 -7.21 10.02
C ASP A 78 -1.72 -5.89 10.17
N LEU A 79 -3.06 -5.97 10.23
CA LEU A 79 -3.96 -4.83 10.23
C LEU A 79 -4.70 -4.70 11.57
N THR A 80 -4.69 -3.49 12.14
CA THR A 80 -5.49 -3.16 13.34
C THR A 80 -6.45 -2.02 13.05
N THR A 81 -7.75 -2.23 13.26
CA THR A 81 -8.78 -1.23 12.94
C THR A 81 -8.87 -0.11 13.97
N ILE A 82 -8.97 1.15 13.51
CA ILE A 82 -9.17 2.31 14.38
C ILE A 82 -10.63 2.40 14.85
N PRO A 83 -10.93 2.38 16.17
CA PRO A 83 -12.31 2.27 16.65
C PRO A 83 -13.23 3.42 16.22
N HIS A 84 -12.72 4.65 16.20
CA HIS A 84 -13.50 5.84 15.88
C HIS A 84 -13.49 6.19 14.38
N GLN A 85 -12.71 5.47 13.56
CA GLN A 85 -12.68 5.59 12.10
C GLN A 85 -12.37 4.22 11.46
N PRO A 86 -13.31 3.26 11.44
CA PRO A 86 -13.03 1.86 11.06
C PRO A 86 -12.58 1.64 9.61
N GLN A 87 -12.74 2.62 8.73
CA GLN A 87 -12.24 2.62 7.36
C GLN A 87 -10.71 2.75 7.29
N VAL A 88 -10.06 3.14 8.40
CA VAL A 88 -8.62 3.30 8.49
C VAL A 88 -8.03 2.18 9.35
N GLN A 89 -6.96 1.56 8.84
CA GLN A 89 -6.21 0.51 9.50
C GLN A 89 -4.84 1.02 9.91
N VAL A 90 -4.35 0.55 11.05
CA VAL A 90 -3.01 0.76 11.56
C VAL A 90 -2.15 -0.43 11.16
N ILE A 91 -1.02 -0.14 10.53
CA ILE A 91 0.04 -1.10 10.21
C ILE A 91 1.34 -0.63 10.85
N GLY A 92 2.20 -1.56 11.23
CA GLY A 92 3.48 -1.20 11.83
C GLY A 92 4.26 -2.40 12.32
N HIS A 93 5.19 -2.14 13.22
CA HIS A 93 6.04 -3.14 13.84
C HIS A 93 6.23 -2.82 15.31
N ASP A 94 6.36 -3.86 16.11
CA ASP A 94 6.68 -3.79 17.54
C ASP A 94 5.54 -3.20 18.40
N PHE A 95 5.83 -3.01 19.68
CA PHE A 95 4.89 -2.51 20.67
C PHE A 95 4.63 -1.00 20.51
N VAL A 96 3.34 -0.63 20.50
CA VAL A 96 2.87 0.75 20.56
C VAL A 96 1.93 0.89 21.75
N LYS A 97 2.29 1.78 22.69
CA LYS A 97 1.53 1.95 23.93
C LYS A 97 0.10 2.44 23.68
N GLU A 98 -0.06 3.47 22.85
CA GLU A 98 -1.36 4.04 22.51
C GLU A 98 -1.31 4.73 21.16
N TYR A 99 -2.38 4.63 20.38
CA TYR A 99 -2.55 5.35 19.11
C TYR A 99 -4.03 5.41 18.72
N GLU A 100 -4.57 6.59 18.47
CA GLU A 100 -5.93 6.78 17.90
C GLU A 100 -7.06 6.04 18.67
N GLY A 101 -6.93 5.95 20.00
CA GLY A 101 -7.87 5.27 20.89
C GLY A 101 -7.61 3.77 21.09
N LEU A 102 -6.59 3.21 20.45
CA LEU A 102 -6.07 1.87 20.70
C LEU A 102 -5.01 1.93 21.80
N THR A 103 -4.90 0.89 22.63
CA THR A 103 -3.88 0.76 23.68
C THR A 103 -3.22 -0.62 23.65
N ASN A 104 -1.96 -0.68 24.09
CA ASN A 104 -1.13 -1.89 24.17
C ASN A 104 -1.10 -2.68 22.85
N LEU A 105 -0.87 -2.00 21.73
CA LEU A 105 -0.84 -2.63 20.42
C LEU A 105 0.48 -3.40 20.26
N GLN A 106 0.40 -4.66 19.85
CA GLN A 106 1.56 -5.39 19.34
C GLN A 106 1.43 -5.47 17.82
N LEU A 107 2.10 -4.55 17.11
CA LEU A 107 2.06 -4.52 15.66
C LEU A 107 3.07 -5.50 15.07
N ARG A 108 2.70 -6.11 13.95
CA ARG A 108 3.54 -7.05 13.22
C ARG A 108 3.70 -6.56 11.79
N HIS A 109 4.94 -6.39 11.37
CA HIS A 109 5.26 -6.11 9.99
C HIS A 109 5.43 -7.42 9.23
N PRO A 110 4.91 -7.54 8.00
CA PRO A 110 5.12 -8.71 7.17
C PRO A 110 6.61 -8.96 6.94
N HIS A 111 6.97 -10.24 6.81
CA HIS A 111 8.37 -10.66 6.68
C HIS A 111 8.51 -11.68 5.54
N HIS A 112 9.52 -11.52 4.69
CA HIS A 112 9.73 -12.34 3.50
C HIS A 112 9.73 -13.85 3.81
N LYS A 113 10.34 -14.28 4.93
CA LYS A 113 10.33 -15.67 5.42
C LYS A 113 8.97 -16.35 5.57
N ALA A 114 7.88 -15.58 5.68
CA ALA A 114 6.54 -16.14 5.81
C ALA A 114 5.93 -16.56 4.47
N PHE A 115 6.53 -16.15 3.35
CA PHE A 115 5.95 -16.34 2.01
C PHE A 115 6.99 -16.82 0.98
N GLN A 116 8.28 -16.53 1.17
CA GLN A 116 9.35 -16.96 0.28
C GLN A 116 9.68 -18.44 0.47
N LYS A 117 9.76 -19.20 -0.63
CA LYS A 117 10.20 -20.61 -0.63
C LYS A 117 11.67 -20.73 -0.24
N LEU A 118 12.51 -19.80 -0.69
CA LEU A 118 13.94 -19.73 -0.37
C LEU A 118 14.24 -18.41 0.33
N PRO A 119 13.90 -18.28 1.63
CA PRO A 119 14.12 -17.03 2.35
C PRO A 119 15.60 -16.77 2.64
N ILE A 120 15.94 -15.51 2.96
CA ILE A 120 17.28 -15.15 3.45
C ILE A 120 17.62 -16.00 4.68
N PRO A 121 18.82 -16.60 4.75
CA PRO A 121 19.28 -17.33 5.92
C PRO A 121 19.23 -16.45 7.18
N VAL A 122 18.87 -17.04 8.33
CA VAL A 122 18.72 -16.30 9.61
C VAL A 122 19.97 -15.52 9.99
N VAL A 123 21.16 -16.01 9.65
CA VAL A 123 22.45 -15.35 9.94
C VAL A 123 22.66 -14.07 9.11
N GLU A 124 21.94 -13.93 8.00
CA GLU A 124 22.01 -12.82 7.05
C GLU A 124 20.79 -11.88 7.12
N ASP A 125 19.68 -12.32 7.72
CA ASP A 125 18.35 -11.65 7.78
C ASP A 125 18.41 -10.23 8.38
N GLN A 126 19.41 -9.96 9.23
CA GLN A 126 19.64 -8.61 9.74
C GLN A 126 20.09 -7.64 8.63
N GLN A 127 20.89 -8.09 7.67
CA GLN A 127 21.48 -7.22 6.64
C GLN A 127 20.72 -7.28 5.31
N PHE A 128 20.13 -8.43 5.00
CA PHE A 128 19.49 -8.70 3.73
C PHE A 128 18.00 -8.94 3.88
N THR A 129 17.24 -8.66 2.83
CA THR A 129 15.82 -9.01 2.73
C THR A 129 15.48 -9.40 1.29
N HIS A 130 14.34 -10.05 1.11
CA HIS A 130 13.64 -10.13 -0.17
C HIS A 130 12.42 -9.23 -0.19
N PHE A 131 11.83 -9.03 -1.37
CA PHE A 131 10.45 -8.55 -1.46
C PHE A 131 9.53 -9.53 -0.72
N TYR A 132 8.59 -8.99 0.06
CA TYR A 132 7.62 -9.84 0.76
C TYR A 132 6.65 -10.47 -0.25
N ARG A 133 5.90 -9.64 -0.99
CA ARG A 133 4.97 -10.06 -2.05
C ARG A 133 4.52 -8.88 -2.89
N TRP A 134 4.41 -9.08 -4.20
CA TRP A 134 3.75 -8.14 -5.12
C TRP A 134 2.24 -8.36 -5.15
N HIS A 135 1.48 -7.28 -5.02
CA HIS A 135 0.02 -7.32 -5.06
C HIS A 135 -0.56 -5.92 -5.36
N ILE A 136 -1.85 -5.90 -5.65
CA ILE A 136 -2.70 -4.73 -5.53
C ILE A 136 -3.64 -4.94 -4.33
N ASP A 137 -4.04 -3.86 -3.66
CA ASP A 137 -5.05 -3.94 -2.62
C ASP A 137 -6.38 -4.31 -3.25
N SER A 138 -6.93 -5.48 -2.97
CA SER A 138 -8.29 -5.85 -3.40
C SER A 138 -8.78 -7.09 -2.67
N ALA A 139 -10.05 -7.09 -2.24
CA ALA A 139 -10.70 -8.29 -1.73
C ALA A 139 -11.07 -9.30 -2.83
N MET A 140 -11.21 -8.84 -4.08
CA MET A 140 -11.58 -9.64 -5.27
C MET A 140 -12.76 -10.62 -5.02
N TYR A 141 -13.72 -10.21 -4.19
CA TYR A 141 -14.94 -10.97 -3.88
C TYR A 141 -16.01 -10.01 -3.37
N ASP A 142 -17.12 -9.86 -4.10
CA ASP A 142 -18.21 -8.88 -3.91
C ASP A 142 -17.81 -7.39 -3.85
N LEU A 143 -16.52 -7.09 -3.90
CA LEU A 143 -15.95 -5.75 -3.85
C LEU A 143 -14.97 -5.59 -5.00
N ASP A 144 -15.20 -4.54 -5.79
CA ASP A 144 -14.26 -4.11 -6.82
C ASP A 144 -12.95 -3.60 -6.17
N PRO A 145 -11.82 -3.67 -6.89
CA PRO A 145 -10.58 -3.03 -6.46
C PRO A 145 -10.80 -1.54 -6.17
N PRO A 146 -10.17 -0.98 -5.12
CA PRO A 146 -10.25 0.43 -4.82
C PRO A 146 -9.61 1.27 -5.93
N LEU A 147 -10.21 2.42 -6.23
CA LEU A 147 -9.66 3.38 -7.20
C LEU A 147 -8.34 4.01 -6.71
N VAL A 148 -8.21 4.20 -5.39
CA VAL A 148 -7.00 4.75 -4.76
C VAL A 148 -6.76 4.15 -3.37
N THR A 149 -5.49 3.96 -3.03
CA THR A 149 -5.04 3.67 -1.66
C THR A 149 -4.32 4.89 -1.09
N SER A 150 -4.72 5.33 0.11
CA SER A 150 -4.00 6.35 0.88
C SER A 150 -3.17 5.70 1.99
N LEU A 151 -1.89 6.06 2.11
CA LEU A 151 -1.02 5.65 3.21
C LEU A 151 -0.52 6.90 3.97
N LEU A 152 -0.64 6.89 5.29
CA LEU A 152 -0.14 7.95 6.17
C LEU A 152 1.07 7.44 6.97
N ALA A 153 2.22 8.07 6.77
CA ALA A 153 3.42 7.78 7.55
C ALA A 153 3.41 8.54 8.89
N VAL A 154 3.14 7.82 9.98
CA VAL A 154 3.10 8.36 11.35
C VAL A 154 4.50 8.34 11.98
N GLN A 155 5.12 7.16 11.98
CA GLN A 155 6.47 6.94 12.47
C GLN A 155 7.21 6.01 11.50
N VAL A 156 8.35 6.48 11.01
CA VAL A 156 9.20 5.73 10.08
C VAL A 156 10.50 5.37 10.80
N PRO A 157 10.99 4.12 10.69
CA PRO A 157 12.26 3.73 11.28
C PRO A 157 13.41 4.64 10.82
N LYS A 158 14.35 4.91 11.72
CA LYS A 158 15.59 5.64 11.42
C LYS A 158 16.79 4.74 11.70
N GLY A 159 17.89 4.97 10.98
CA GLY A 159 19.16 4.29 11.24
C GLY A 159 19.51 3.28 10.16
N ARG A 160 19.60 2.00 10.53
CA ARG A 160 20.12 0.95 9.66
C ARG A 160 19.30 0.79 8.37
N ARG A 161 19.97 0.33 7.33
CA ARG A 161 19.40 -0.01 6.03
C ARG A 161 19.53 -1.52 5.82
N GLN A 162 18.90 -2.03 4.77
CA GLN A 162 19.00 -3.42 4.33
C GLN A 162 19.27 -3.46 2.84
N ILE A 163 19.91 -4.54 2.39
CA ILE A 163 20.05 -4.84 0.97
C ILE A 163 18.94 -5.80 0.56
N CYS A 164 18.03 -5.34 -0.30
CA CYS A 164 17.05 -6.20 -0.94
C CYS A 164 17.73 -6.96 -2.09
N ARG A 165 17.80 -8.29 -1.99
CA ARG A 165 18.33 -9.16 -3.05
C ARG A 165 17.17 -9.68 -3.90
N TYR A 166 17.40 -9.80 -5.21
CA TYR A 166 16.42 -10.39 -6.12
C TYR A 166 16.54 -11.91 -6.14
N ASP A 167 17.77 -12.43 -6.02
CA ASP A 167 18.10 -13.86 -6.02
C ASP A 167 17.48 -14.65 -7.20
N ASP A 168 17.35 -13.99 -8.34
CA ASP A 168 16.80 -14.47 -9.60
C ASP A 168 17.91 -14.66 -10.67
N GLU A 169 19.11 -14.99 -10.24
CA GLU A 169 20.33 -15.16 -11.07
C GLU A 169 20.87 -13.86 -11.71
N THR A 170 20.16 -12.74 -11.61
CA THR A 170 20.62 -11.45 -12.18
C THR A 170 21.69 -10.76 -11.33
N ASN A 171 21.94 -11.22 -10.10
CA ASN A 171 22.74 -10.53 -9.07
C ASN A 171 22.24 -9.11 -8.73
N THR A 172 20.98 -8.79 -9.05
CA THR A 172 20.40 -7.47 -8.76
C THR A 172 20.19 -7.28 -7.26
N THR A 173 20.61 -6.11 -6.77
CA THR A 173 20.42 -5.70 -5.37
C THR A 173 19.95 -4.25 -5.28
N LEU A 174 19.22 -3.94 -4.21
CA LEU A 174 18.75 -2.58 -3.90
C LEU A 174 19.02 -2.24 -2.44
N ASP A 175 19.69 -1.12 -2.20
CA ASP A 175 19.83 -0.58 -0.84
C ASP A 175 18.56 0.18 -0.41
N VAL A 176 17.91 -0.29 0.65
CA VAL A 176 16.59 0.18 1.09
C VAL A 176 16.57 0.55 2.58
N PRO A 177 15.86 1.61 2.99
CA PRO A 177 15.56 1.81 4.40
C PRO A 177 14.59 0.74 4.93
N LEU A 178 14.51 0.59 6.25
CA LEU A 178 13.54 -0.31 6.87
C LEU A 178 12.10 0.14 6.62
N GLY A 179 11.21 -0.82 6.40
CA GLY A 179 9.78 -0.57 6.17
C GLY A 179 9.48 0.09 4.82
N THR A 180 10.34 -0.10 3.82
CA THR A 180 10.15 0.44 2.48
C THR A 180 8.99 -0.25 1.75
N THR A 181 8.10 0.54 1.19
CA THR A 181 7.11 0.08 0.21
C THR A 181 7.63 0.37 -1.19
N THR A 182 7.67 -0.66 -2.04
CA THR A 182 8.08 -0.52 -3.45
C THR A 182 6.86 -0.56 -4.34
N PHE A 183 6.88 0.22 -5.42
CA PHE A 183 5.82 0.27 -6.43
C PHE A 183 6.42 0.00 -7.81
N PHE A 184 5.65 -0.64 -8.69
CA PHE A 184 5.93 -0.70 -10.12
C PHE A 184 4.71 -0.20 -10.91
N SER A 185 4.94 0.23 -12.14
CA SER A 185 3.86 0.71 -13.02
C SER A 185 3.39 -0.39 -13.96
N GLY A 186 2.12 -0.78 -13.85
CA GLY A 186 1.50 -1.72 -14.79
C GLY A 186 1.52 -1.22 -16.24
N TYR A 187 1.36 0.10 -16.45
CA TYR A 187 1.53 0.72 -17.77
C TYR A 187 2.92 0.49 -18.32
N ARG A 188 3.96 0.73 -17.49
CA ARG A 188 5.34 0.52 -17.92
C ARG A 188 5.64 -0.94 -18.20
N LEU A 189 5.12 -1.86 -17.38
CA LEU A 189 5.26 -3.30 -17.63
C LEU A 189 4.62 -3.70 -18.96
N TYR A 190 3.43 -3.19 -19.26
CA TYR A 190 2.75 -3.44 -20.53
C TYR A 190 3.51 -2.88 -21.74
N GLU A 191 4.08 -1.67 -21.64
CA GLU A 191 4.91 -1.07 -22.68
C GLU A 191 6.17 -1.88 -23.00
N LEU A 192 6.72 -2.58 -21.99
CA LEU A 192 7.93 -3.39 -22.13
C LEU A 192 7.69 -4.74 -22.81
N LEU A 193 6.43 -5.17 -22.94
CA LEU A 193 6.08 -6.40 -23.66
C LEU A 193 6.39 -6.26 -25.16
N SER A 194 6.77 -7.38 -25.77
CA SER A 194 6.80 -7.53 -27.23
C SER A 194 5.39 -7.43 -27.83
N GLU A 195 5.28 -7.21 -29.14
CA GLU A 195 3.97 -7.13 -29.81
C GLU A 195 3.19 -8.46 -29.73
N GLU A 196 3.88 -9.60 -29.73
CA GLU A 196 3.27 -10.91 -29.55
C GLU A 196 2.69 -11.08 -28.13
N GLU A 197 3.46 -10.70 -27.10
CA GLU A 197 2.99 -10.74 -25.71
C GLU A 197 1.82 -9.77 -25.48
N LYS A 198 1.86 -8.57 -26.08
CA LYS A 198 0.74 -7.62 -26.04
C LYS A 198 -0.53 -8.23 -26.64
N HIS A 199 -0.41 -8.86 -27.80
CA HIS A 199 -1.54 -9.55 -28.42
C HIS A 199 -2.10 -10.64 -27.50
N PHE A 200 -1.21 -11.48 -26.96
CA PHE A 200 -1.60 -12.55 -26.04
C PHE A 200 -2.39 -12.03 -24.83
N VAL A 201 -1.85 -11.04 -24.10
CA VAL A 201 -2.51 -10.52 -22.88
C VAL A 201 -3.82 -9.78 -23.20
N GLN A 202 -3.91 -9.10 -24.34
CA GLN A 202 -5.14 -8.41 -24.77
C GLN A 202 -6.27 -9.36 -25.16
N THR A 203 -5.93 -10.56 -25.64
CA THR A 203 -6.90 -11.60 -26.00
C THR A 203 -7.17 -12.61 -24.89
N SER A 204 -6.53 -12.45 -23.74
CA SER A 204 -6.66 -13.36 -22.59
C SER A 204 -7.61 -12.80 -21.52
N GLN A 205 -8.11 -13.68 -20.67
CA GLN A 205 -8.87 -13.32 -19.46
C GLN A 205 -8.21 -13.96 -18.25
N VAL A 206 -8.29 -13.28 -17.11
CA VAL A 206 -7.76 -13.76 -15.83
C VAL A 206 -8.92 -13.87 -14.85
N GLU A 207 -9.07 -15.06 -14.27
CA GLU A 207 -9.98 -15.29 -13.15
C GLU A 207 -9.18 -15.22 -11.84
N TYR A 208 -9.53 -14.26 -10.99
CA TYR A 208 -8.92 -14.15 -9.66
C TYR A 208 -9.55 -15.13 -8.70
N ALA A 209 -8.71 -15.77 -7.87
CA ALA A 209 -9.22 -16.62 -6.80
C ALA A 209 -10.08 -15.80 -5.81
N PRO A 210 -11.24 -16.33 -5.36
CA PRO A 210 -12.07 -15.65 -4.38
C PRO A 210 -11.29 -15.49 -3.07
N HIS A 211 -11.35 -14.29 -2.48
CA HIS A 211 -10.61 -13.95 -1.27
C HIS A 211 -9.11 -14.33 -1.37
N PRO A 212 -8.33 -13.67 -2.25
CA PRO A 212 -6.99 -14.11 -2.63
C PRO A 212 -6.05 -14.26 -1.42
N TYR A 213 -6.17 -13.39 -0.42
CA TYR A 213 -5.37 -13.44 0.82
C TYR A 213 -5.69 -14.63 1.74
N ILE A 214 -6.86 -15.25 1.60
CA ILE A 214 -7.19 -16.52 2.25
C ILE A 214 -6.71 -17.68 1.38
N TRP A 215 -7.00 -17.61 0.08
CA TRP A 215 -6.66 -18.65 -0.89
C TRP A 215 -5.15 -18.94 -0.91
N MET A 216 -4.33 -17.90 -0.89
CA MET A 216 -2.87 -18.01 -0.92
C MET A 216 -2.20 -18.19 0.44
N SER A 217 -2.96 -18.31 1.54
CA SER A 217 -2.41 -18.33 2.91
C SER A 217 -1.41 -19.47 3.18
N LYS A 218 -1.46 -20.54 2.38
CA LYS A 218 -0.55 -21.70 2.46
C LYS A 218 0.41 -21.79 1.28
N ALA A 219 0.37 -20.83 0.36
CA ALA A 219 1.26 -20.80 -0.79
C ALA A 219 2.58 -20.12 -0.41
N ASN A 220 3.67 -20.62 -0.96
CA ASN A 220 4.96 -19.94 -0.94
C ASN A 220 5.30 -19.49 -2.36
N CYS A 221 5.79 -18.27 -2.55
CA CYS A 221 6.34 -17.84 -3.83
C CYS A 221 7.70 -18.50 -4.08
N PHE A 222 8.01 -18.71 -5.36
CA PHE A 222 9.25 -19.33 -5.82
C PHE A 222 10.48 -18.55 -5.38
#